data_AF-A0A4Y2NU32-F1
#
_entry.id   AF-A0A4Y2NU32-F1
#
_cell.length_a   1.000
_cell.length_b   1.000
_cell.length_c   1.000
_cell.angle_alpha   90.00
_cell.angle_beta   90.00
_cell.angle_gamma   90.00
#
_symmetry.space_group_name_H-M   'P 1'
#
loop_
_entity.id
_entity.type
_entity.pdbx_description
1 polymer ?
#
loop_
_entity_poly.entity_id
_entity_poly.type
_entity_poly.pdbx_seq_one_letter_code
_entity_poly.pdbx_strand_id
1 'polypeptide(L)'
;VVFGVRSSPFLLEAVLKNHLAKNRDVDPFVTKRLLNSFYADNLETSVHNESEFKRLINVSNELMKKGGFELRDGEPSTPISKTIDLLGLKWNKSEDILSINIK
;
A
#
# COMPACT_ATOMS: atom_id res chain seq x y z
N VAL A 1 17.39 -0.81 -3.75
CA VAL A 1 16.96 0.05 -4.88
C VAL A 1 17.25 1.48 -4.49
N VAL A 2 17.89 2.28 -5.36
CA VAL A 2 18.21 3.68 -5.03
C VAL A 2 17.00 4.58 -5.28
N PHE A 3 16.72 5.51 -4.37
CA PHE A 3 15.65 6.49 -4.55
C PHE A 3 15.98 7.46 -5.69
N GLY A 4 14.97 7.86 -6.48
CA GLY A 4 15.11 8.90 -7.51
C GLY A 4 15.58 8.45 -8.89
N VAL A 5 15.92 7.16 -9.09
CA VAL A 5 16.24 6.63 -10.43
C VAL A 5 14.98 6.13 -11.12
N ARG A 6 14.78 6.52 -12.39
CA ARG A 6 13.57 6.17 -13.17
C ARG A 6 13.29 4.67 -13.28
N SER A 7 14.31 3.82 -13.23
CA SER A 7 14.17 2.36 -13.30
C SER A 7 13.76 1.73 -11.96
N SER A 8 13.92 2.44 -10.84
CA SER A 8 13.69 1.91 -9.50
C SER A 8 12.26 1.39 -9.28
N PRO A 9 11.20 2.13 -9.65
CA PRO A 9 9.83 1.63 -9.52
C PRO A 9 9.59 0.37 -10.37
N PHE A 10 10.11 0.33 -11.60
CA PHE A 10 9.94 -0.82 -12.49
C PHE A 10 10.61 -2.08 -11.95
N LEU A 11 11.84 -1.94 -11.44
CA LEU A 11 12.55 -3.07 -10.82
C LEU A 11 11.83 -3.55 -9.55
N LEU A 12 11.38 -2.62 -8.70
CA LEU A 12 10.60 -2.96 -7.52
C LEU A 12 9.32 -3.72 -7.90
N GLU A 13 8.55 -3.20 -8.86
CA GLU A 13 7.32 -3.82 -9.34
C GLU A 13 7.56 -5.24 -9.89
N ALA A 14 8.63 -5.45 -10.66
CA ALA A 14 8.98 -6.77 -11.19
C ALA A 14 9.31 -7.77 -10.06
N VAL A 15 10.08 -7.35 -9.05
CA VAL A 15 10.41 -8.21 -7.91
C VAL A 15 9.17 -8.51 -7.06
N LEU A 16 8.31 -7.51 -6.82
CA LEU A 16 7.03 -7.68 -6.13
C LEU A 16 6.13 -8.68 -6.85
N LYS A 17 5.94 -8.53 -8.17
CA LYS A 17 5.14 -9.46 -8.98
C LYS A 17 5.64 -10.88 -8.89
N ASN A 18 6.97 -11.08 -8.99
CA ASN A 18 7.58 -12.40 -8.86
C ASN A 18 7.41 -13.00 -7.45
N HIS A 19 7.61 -12.19 -6.40
CA HIS A 19 7.43 -12.62 -5.01
C HIS A 19 5.98 -13.02 -4.72
N LEU A 20 5.02 -12.18 -5.12
CA LEU A 20 3.59 -12.42 -4.92
C LEU A 20 3.10 -13.62 -5.75
N ALA A 21 3.56 -13.78 -7.00
CA ALA A 21 3.19 -14.93 -7.83
C ALA A 21 3.63 -16.28 -7.21
N LYS A 22 4.82 -16.32 -6.58
CA LYS A 22 5.32 -17.51 -5.87
C LYS A 22 4.55 -17.85 -4.60
N ASN A 23 3.84 -16.88 -4.03
CA ASN A 23 3.11 -17.03 -2.77
C ASN A 23 1.58 -16.86 -2.94
N ARG A 24 1.08 -17.01 -4.18
CA ARG A 24 -0.35 -16.79 -4.52
C ARG A 24 -1.33 -17.64 -3.72
N ASP A 25 -0.88 -18.80 -3.25
CA ASP A 25 -1.71 -19.78 -2.56
C ASP A 25 -1.83 -19.49 -1.05
N VAL A 26 -1.05 -18.54 -0.51
CA VAL A 26 -1.11 -18.16 0.92
C VAL A 26 -2.46 -17.51 1.24
N ASP A 27 -2.85 -16.52 0.44
CA ASP A 27 -4.15 -15.85 0.54
C ASP A 27 -4.46 -15.18 -0.80
N PRO A 28 -5.19 -15.87 -1.71
CA PRO A 28 -5.44 -15.37 -3.06
C PRO A 28 -6.11 -13.99 -3.10
N PHE A 29 -6.92 -13.67 -2.09
CA PHE A 29 -7.55 -12.35 -1.98
C PHE A 29 -6.51 -11.27 -1.71
N VAL A 30 -5.66 -11.47 -0.71
CA VAL A 30 -4.61 -10.50 -0.34
C VAL A 30 -3.56 -10.40 -1.44
N THR A 31 -3.08 -11.52 -1.98
CA THR A 31 -2.04 -11.51 -3.03
C THR A 31 -2.52 -10.80 -4.30
N LYS A 32 -3.79 -11.03 -4.70
CA LYS A 32 -4.38 -10.31 -5.84
C LYS A 32 -4.51 -8.83 -5.57
N ARG A 33 -4.86 -8.43 -4.34
CA ARG A 33 -4.99 -7.00 -3.99
C ARG A 33 -3.64 -6.31 -4.02
N LEU A 34 -2.63 -6.89 -3.37
CA LEU A 34 -1.24 -6.41 -3.42
C LEU A 34 -0.74 -6.23 -4.85
N LEU A 35 -0.97 -7.21 -5.74
CA LEU A 35 -0.53 -7.11 -7.14
C LEU A 35 -1.12 -5.92 -7.92
N ASN A 36 -2.29 -5.40 -7.53
CA ASN A 36 -3.01 -4.36 -8.27
C ASN A 36 -3.02 -2.99 -7.56
N SER A 37 -2.42 -2.90 -6.36
CA SER A 37 -2.59 -1.75 -5.46
C SER A 37 -1.28 -1.01 -5.14
N PHE A 38 -0.15 -1.40 -5.73
CA PHE A 38 1.09 -0.65 -5.56
C PHE A 38 1.19 0.52 -6.55
N TYR A 39 1.56 1.69 -6.04
CA TYR A 39 2.00 2.85 -6.81
C TYR A 39 3.44 3.19 -6.40
N ALA A 40 4.41 2.92 -7.29
CA ALA A 40 5.83 2.96 -6.97
C ALA A 40 6.17 2.13 -5.71
N ASP A 41 6.49 2.77 -4.60
CA ASP A 41 6.78 2.16 -3.29
C ASP A 41 5.60 2.20 -2.31
N ASN A 42 4.48 2.82 -2.68
CA ASN A 42 3.30 2.95 -1.83
C ASN A 42 2.26 1.85 -2.11
N LEU A 43 1.69 1.26 -1.06
CA LEU A 43 0.53 0.38 -1.15
C LEU A 43 -0.75 1.16 -0.88
N GLU A 44 -1.58 1.35 -1.91
CA GLU A 44 -2.83 2.09 -1.82
C GLU A 44 -4.02 1.19 -2.15
N THR A 45 -4.84 0.88 -1.15
CA THR A 45 -6.05 0.07 -1.33
C THR A 45 -7.14 0.45 -0.35
N SER A 46 -8.39 0.44 -0.81
CA SER A 46 -9.58 0.47 0.04
C SER A 46 -9.95 -0.94 0.51
N VAL A 47 -10.81 -1.06 1.52
CA VAL A 47 -11.45 -2.31 1.97
C VAL A 47 -12.86 -1.98 2.48
N HIS A 48 -13.77 -2.94 2.51
CA HIS A 48 -15.18 -2.65 2.82
C HIS A 48 -15.47 -2.60 4.32
N ASN A 49 -14.65 -3.26 5.14
CA ASN A 49 -14.85 -3.37 6.58
C ASN A 49 -13.53 -3.52 7.34
N GLU A 50 -13.58 -3.29 8.64
CA GLU A 50 -12.40 -3.35 9.52
C GLU A 50 -11.79 -4.76 9.61
N SER A 51 -12.60 -5.81 9.48
CA SER A 51 -12.11 -7.20 9.51
C SER A 51 -11.24 -7.49 8.29
N GLU A 52 -11.68 -7.09 7.09
CA GLU A 52 -10.89 -7.14 5.86
C GLU A 52 -9.62 -6.30 5.97
N PHE A 53 -9.70 -5.11 6.57
CA PHE A 53 -8.53 -4.26 6.80
C PHE A 53 -7.47 -4.98 7.64
N LYS A 54 -7.86 -5.53 8.80
CA LYS A 54 -6.97 -6.26 9.71
C LYS A 54 -6.36 -7.47 9.03
N ARG A 55 -7.16 -8.24 8.29
CA ARG A 55 -6.66 -9.38 7.51
C ARG A 55 -5.66 -8.93 6.46
N LEU A 56 -5.97 -7.88 5.71
CA LEU A 56 -5.10 -7.34 4.67
C LEU A 56 -3.75 -6.92 5.26
N ILE A 57 -3.74 -6.10 6.33
CA ILE A 57 -2.50 -5.63 6.96
C ILE A 57 -1.67 -6.81 7.50
N ASN A 58 -2.29 -7.71 8.28
CA ASN A 58 -1.56 -8.83 8.89
C ASN A 58 -0.96 -9.76 7.84
N VAL A 59 -1.76 -10.20 6.87
CA VAL A 59 -1.29 -11.13 5.84
C VAL A 59 -0.28 -10.45 4.91
N SER A 60 -0.49 -9.19 4.55
CA SER A 60 0.45 -8.46 3.69
C SER A 60 1.79 -8.27 4.39
N ASN A 61 1.81 -7.89 5.67
CA ASN A 61 3.04 -7.74 6.45
C ASN A 61 3.84 -9.06 6.51
N GLU A 62 3.18 -10.16 6.85
CA GLU A 62 3.83 -11.48 6.90
C GLU A 62 4.34 -11.91 5.52
N LEU A 63 3.55 -11.71 4.47
CA LEU A 63 3.90 -12.07 3.11
C LEU A 63 5.11 -11.26 2.61
N MET A 64 5.10 -9.96 2.84
CA MET A 64 6.12 -9.04 2.37
C MET A 64 7.43 -9.24 3.15
N LYS A 65 7.34 -9.48 4.47
CA LYS A 65 8.48 -9.81 5.32
C LYS A 65 9.21 -11.08 4.86
N LYS A 66 8.50 -12.10 4.38
CA LYS A 66 9.12 -13.30 3.76
C LYS A 66 9.97 -12.98 2.54
N GLY A 67 9.64 -11.92 1.80
CA GLY A 67 10.40 -11.43 0.65
C GLY A 67 11.51 -10.45 1.02
N GLY A 68 11.71 -10.15 2.32
CA GLY A 68 12.64 -9.14 2.79
C GLY A 68 12.13 -7.70 2.61
N PHE A 69 10.84 -7.51 2.36
CA PHE A 69 10.21 -6.20 2.24
C PHE A 69 9.65 -5.75 3.58
N GLU A 70 9.71 -4.45 3.81
CA GLU A 70 9.07 -3.78 4.94
C GLU A 70 7.90 -2.96 4.41
N LEU A 71 6.68 -3.39 4.73
CA LEU A 71 5.49 -2.56 4.56
C LEU A 71 5.32 -1.71 5.82
N ARG A 72 5.24 -0.39 5.66
CA ARG A 72 4.89 0.50 6.77
C ARG A 72 3.40 0.40 7.07
N ASP A 73 3.04 0.62 8.32
CA ASP A 73 1.67 0.49 8.81
C ASP A 73 0.70 1.30 7.94
N GLY A 74 -0.28 0.61 7.37
CA GLY A 74 -1.39 1.25 6.67
C GLY A 74 -2.31 1.92 7.68
N GLU A 75 -2.72 3.15 7.38
CA GLU A 75 -3.77 3.81 8.16
C GLU A 75 -5.15 3.33 7.69
N PRO A 76 -6.06 2.95 8.60
CA PRO A 76 -7.43 2.64 8.22
C PRO A 76 -8.10 3.89 7.63
N SER A 77 -9.08 3.67 6.74
CA SER A 77 -9.93 4.74 6.20
C SER A 77 -10.88 5.32 7.25
N THR A 78 -11.02 4.68 8.42
CA THR A 78 -11.84 5.19 9.52
C THR A 78 -11.22 6.45 10.13
N PRO A 79 -12.05 7.40 10.60
CA PRO A 79 -11.64 8.78 10.86
C PRO A 79 -10.94 8.89 12.21
N ILE A 80 -9.68 8.44 12.29
CA ILE A 80 -8.82 8.77 13.44
C ILE A 80 -8.07 10.09 13.17
N SER A 81 -7.84 10.42 11.89
CA SER A 81 -7.40 11.73 11.39
C SER A 81 -8.24 12.16 10.20
N LYS A 82 -8.78 13.38 10.23
CA LYS A 82 -9.57 13.94 9.10
C LYS A 82 -8.71 14.21 7.88
N THR A 83 -7.40 14.43 8.05
CA THR A 83 -6.51 14.88 6.99
C THR A 83 -5.22 14.07 7.00
N ILE A 84 -4.86 13.49 5.85
CA ILE A 84 -3.61 12.75 5.66
C ILE A 84 -2.72 13.43 4.63
N ASP A 85 -1.40 13.24 4.73
CA ASP A 85 -0.48 13.60 3.65
C ASP A 85 -0.43 12.47 2.62
N LEU A 86 -0.92 12.76 1.40
CA LEU A 86 -0.91 11.86 0.27
C LEU A 86 -0.11 12.50 -0.87
N LEU A 87 1.04 11.90 -1.22
CA LEU A 87 1.91 12.37 -2.30
C LEU A 87 2.32 13.86 -2.20
N GLY A 88 2.46 14.38 -0.97
CA GLY A 88 2.77 15.79 -0.71
C GLY A 88 1.57 16.74 -0.69
N LEU A 89 0.35 16.21 -0.80
CA LEU A 89 -0.92 16.93 -0.70
C LEU A 89 -1.62 16.59 0.61
N LYS A 90 -2.40 17.51 1.15
CA LYS A 90 -3.31 17.24 2.28
C LYS A 90 -4.62 16.71 1.72
N TRP A 91 -5.01 15.48 2.04
CA TRP A 91 -6.31 14.94 1.66
C TRP A 91 -7.22 14.82 2.88
N ASN A 92 -8.35 15.53 2.84
CA ASN A 92 -9.46 15.40 3.79
C ASN A 92 -10.35 14.22 3.38
N LYS A 93 -10.27 13.11 4.13
CA LYS A 93 -11.04 11.88 3.84
C LYS A 93 -12.55 12.05 4.07
N SER A 94 -12.96 12.98 4.92
CA SER A 94 -14.38 13.19 5.27
C SER A 94 -15.14 13.98 4.22
N GLU A 95 -14.47 14.97 3.63
CA GLU A 95 -15.07 15.86 2.62
C GLU A 95 -14.61 15.52 1.20
N ASP A 96 -13.70 14.55 1.07
CA ASP A 96 -13.02 14.18 -0.18
C ASP A 96 -12.34 15.37 -0.87
N ILE A 97 -11.64 16.21 -0.08
CA ILE A 97 -10.99 17.44 -0.55
C ILE A 97 -9.46 17.28 -0.51
N LEU A 98 -8.80 17.49 -1.64
CA LEU A 98 -7.35 17.63 -1.75
C LEU A 98 -6.94 19.11 -1.63
N SER A 99 -5.94 19.39 -0.82
CA SER A 99 -5.44 20.74 -0.52
C SER A 99 -3.91 20.79 -0.66
N ILE A 100 -3.41 21.88 -1.24
CA ILE A 100 -1.97 22.17 -1.29
C ILE A 100 -1.65 23.13 -0.14
N ASN A 101 -0.62 22.80 0.65
CA ASN A 101 -0.13 23.71 1.66
C ASN A 101 0.88 24.67 1.00
N ILE A 102 0.40 25.82 0.53
CA ILE A 102 1.26 26.86 -0.05
C ILE A 102 1.84 27.67 1.10
N LYS A 103 3.15 27.57 1.31
CA LYS A 103 3.92 28.50 2.16
C LYS A 103 4.32 29.73 1.39
#